data_AF-A0A4P7SNC9-F1
#
_entry.id   AF-A0A4P7SNC9-F1
#
_cell.length_a   1.000
_cell.length_b   1.000
_cell.length_c   1.000
_cell.angle_alpha   90.00
_cell.angle_beta   90.00
_cell.angle_gamma   90.00
#
_symmetry.space_group_name_H-M   'P 1'
#
loop_
_entity.id
_entity.type
_entity.pdbx_description
1 polymer ?
#
loop_
_entity_poly.entity_id
_entity_poly.type
_entity_poly.pdbx_seq_one_letter_code
_entity_poly.pdbx_strand_id
1 'polypeptide(L)'
;MMLAAPGPTGDNRWDALLAGAVRYRLRLIDRPAPAWTVRDPLPAWWWPGGRGARAVLAMQRTPPELSRLGIWFDARNFTTA
;
A
#
# COMPACT_ATOMS: atom_id res chain seq x y z
N MET A 1 -5.07 20.59 6.59
CA MET A 1 -6.28 19.75 6.47
C MET A 1 -5.84 18.29 6.50
N MET A 2 -6.39 17.49 7.42
CA MET A 2 -6.03 16.09 7.60
C MET A 2 -7.03 15.24 6.81
N LEU A 3 -6.57 14.27 6.03
CA LEU A 3 -7.45 13.40 5.23
C LEU A 3 -8.26 12.50 6.17
N ALA A 4 -9.58 12.52 6.04
CA ALA A 4 -10.47 11.63 6.78
C ALA A 4 -10.26 10.17 6.34
N ALA A 5 -10.48 9.23 7.26
CA ALA A 5 -10.42 7.81 6.94
C ALA A 5 -11.60 7.44 6.02
N PRO A 6 -11.38 6.63 4.97
CA PRO A 6 -12.48 6.06 4.22
C PRO A 6 -13.23 5.01 5.06
N GLY A 7 -14.43 4.64 4.62
CA GLY A 7 -15.10 3.43 5.13
C GLY A 7 -14.29 2.17 4.80
N PRO A 8 -14.39 1.10 5.60
CA PRO A 8 -13.67 -0.14 5.33
C PRO A 8 -14.17 -0.79 4.04
N THR A 9 -13.25 -1.44 3.31
CA THR A 9 -13.60 -2.25 2.13
C THR A 9 -14.21 -3.60 2.51
N GLY A 10 -14.07 -4.01 3.77
CA GLY A 10 -14.49 -5.33 4.26
C GLY A 10 -13.44 -6.42 4.10
N ASP A 11 -12.30 -6.13 3.46
CA ASP A 11 -11.13 -7.03 3.37
C ASP A 11 -9.90 -6.30 3.90
N ASN A 12 -9.29 -6.86 4.96
CA ASN A 12 -8.13 -6.28 5.62
C ASN A 12 -6.95 -6.05 4.67
N ARG A 13 -6.80 -6.85 3.62
CA ARG A 13 -5.73 -6.68 2.61
C ARG A 13 -5.93 -5.40 1.81
N TRP A 14 -7.16 -5.15 1.36
CA TRP A 14 -7.50 -3.94 0.61
C TRP A 14 -7.43 -2.69 1.50
N ASP A 15 -7.87 -2.78 2.75
CA ASP A 15 -7.73 -1.69 3.73
C ASP A 15 -6.25 -1.36 4.01
N ALA A 16 -5.39 -2.38 4.11
CA ALA A 16 -3.95 -2.20 4.27
C ALA A 16 -3.29 -1.58 3.04
N LEU A 17 -3.70 -2.00 1.83
CA LEU A 17 -3.22 -1.39 0.60
C LEU A 17 -3.61 0.09 0.52
N LEU A 18 -4.85 0.44 0.84
CA LEU A 18 -5.32 1.83 0.85
C LEU A 18 -4.51 2.68 1.83
N ALA A 19 -4.33 2.19 3.06
CA ALA A 19 -3.51 2.87 4.06
C ALA A 19 -2.07 3.10 3.57
N GLY A 20 -1.40 2.05 3.09
CA GLY A 20 -0.03 2.14 2.58
C GLY A 20 0.11 3.05 1.35
N ALA A 21 -0.85 2.98 0.41
CA ALA A 21 -0.88 3.82 -0.78
C ALA A 21 -1.04 5.30 -0.45
N VAL A 22 -1.93 5.64 0.51
CA VAL A 22 -2.09 7.02 0.98
C VAL A 22 -0.80 7.52 1.63
N ARG A 23 -0.16 6.74 2.51
CA ARG A 23 1.14 7.13 3.10
C ARG A 23 2.20 7.36 2.04
N TYR A 24 2.29 6.46 1.07
CA TYR A 24 3.23 6.57 -0.03
C TYR A 24 2.99 7.86 -0.82
N ARG A 25 1.73 8.14 -1.20
CA ARG A 25 1.39 9.33 -1.98
C ARG A 25 1.68 10.62 -1.22
N LEU A 26 1.36 10.67 0.08
CA LEU A 26 1.61 11.84 0.93
C LEU A 26 3.11 12.10 1.14
N ARG A 27 3.91 11.04 1.28
CA ARG A 27 5.38 11.16 1.31
C ARG A 27 5.92 11.79 0.03
N LEU A 28 5.40 11.39 -1.14
CA LEU A 28 5.85 11.95 -2.43
C LEU A 28 5.53 13.45 -2.62
N ILE A 29 4.61 14.00 -1.82
CA ILE A 29 4.24 15.43 -1.87
C ILE A 29 4.60 16.17 -0.58
N ASP A 30 5.51 15.61 0.22
CA ASP A 30 5.99 16.16 1.49
C ASP A 30 4.87 16.57 2.47
N ARG A 31 3.83 15.74 2.56
CA ARG A 31 2.73 15.90 3.51
C ARG A 31 2.77 14.82 4.59
N PRO A 32 2.37 15.16 5.84
CA PRO A 32 2.29 14.18 6.92
C PRO A 32 1.20 13.14 6.64
N ALA A 33 1.50 11.88 6.95
CA ALA A 33 0.53 10.80 6.87
C ALA A 33 -0.49 10.85 8.03
N PRO A 34 -1.80 10.67 7.78
CA PRO A 34 -2.82 10.59 8.81
C PRO A 34 -2.62 9.37 9.73
N ALA A 35 -3.01 9.50 11.00
CA ALA A 35 -2.90 8.42 11.99
C ALA A 35 -3.66 7.14 11.59
N TRP A 36 -4.81 7.27 10.91
CA TRP A 36 -5.60 6.11 10.47
C TRP A 36 -4.86 5.21 9.47
N THR A 37 -3.80 5.70 8.84
CA THR A 37 -2.98 4.92 7.91
C THR A 37 -1.97 4.01 8.62
N VAL A 38 -1.82 4.13 9.94
CA VAL A 38 -0.98 3.24 10.75
C VAL A 38 -1.70 1.90 10.90
N ARG A 39 -1.05 0.81 10.49
CA ARG A 39 -1.59 -0.54 10.55
C ARG A 39 -0.50 -1.55 10.83
N ASP A 40 -0.90 -2.67 11.42
CA ASP A 40 -0.04 -3.83 11.57
C ASP A 40 0.20 -4.52 10.21
N PRO A 41 1.34 -5.20 10.03
CA PRO A 41 1.60 -5.99 8.84
C PRO A 41 0.57 -7.10 8.64
N LEU A 42 0.30 -7.44 7.37
CA LEU A 42 -0.55 -8.59 7.04
C LEU A 42 0.09 -9.89 7.56
N PRO A 43 -0.72 -10.87 8.02
CA PRO A 43 -0.21 -12.14 8.56
C PRO A 43 0.46 -13.01 7.49
N ALA A 44 0.19 -12.75 6.21
CA ALA A 44 0.82 -13.41 5.08
C ALA A 44 1.10 -12.40 3.97
N TRP A 45 2.22 -12.60 3.26
CA TRP A 45 2.56 -11.75 2.13
C TRP A 45 1.52 -11.82 1.02
N TRP A 46 1.21 -10.65 0.47
CA TRP A 46 0.15 -10.50 -0.53
C TRP A 46 0.62 -9.71 -1.75
N TRP A 47 0.28 -10.22 -2.93
CA TRP A 47 0.50 -9.59 -4.22
C TRP A 47 -0.86 -9.28 -4.85
N PRO A 48 -1.32 -8.01 -4.84
CA PRO A 48 -2.63 -7.65 -5.41
C PRO A 48 -2.75 -8.03 -6.89
N GLY A 49 -1.65 -7.95 -7.65
CA GLY A 49 -1.57 -8.37 -9.06
C GLY A 49 -1.23 -9.85 -9.29
N GLY A 50 -1.19 -10.67 -8.24
CA GLY A 50 -0.81 -12.08 -8.30
C GLY A 50 0.69 -12.38 -8.22
N ARG A 51 1.04 -13.62 -7.87
CA ARG A 51 2.42 -14.12 -7.72
C ARG A 51 2.98 -14.72 -9.01
N GLY A 52 2.81 -14.04 -10.14
CA GLY A 52 3.32 -14.48 -11.44
C GLY A 52 4.81 -14.16 -11.66
N ALA A 53 5.28 -14.27 -12.90
CA ALA A 53 6.67 -13.99 -13.31
C ALA A 53 7.19 -12.59 -12.88
N ARG A 54 6.29 -11.64 -12.59
CA ARG A 54 6.62 -10.28 -12.14
C ARG A 54 6.72 -10.12 -10.62
N ALA A 55 6.56 -11.19 -9.82
CA ALA A 55 6.58 -11.10 -8.37
C ALA A 55 7.90 -10.54 -7.82
N VAL A 56 9.04 -10.99 -8.39
CA VAL A 56 10.37 -10.49 -8.02
C VAL A 56 10.54 -9.01 -8.36
N LEU A 57 10.09 -8.60 -9.56
CA LEU A 57 10.11 -7.20 -9.97
C LEU A 57 9.24 -6.33 -9.07
N ALA A 58 8.05 -6.82 -8.68
CA ALA A 58 7.17 -6.13 -7.74
C ALA A 58 7.89 -5.93 -6.40
N MET A 59 8.57 -6.93 -5.85
CA MET A 59 9.32 -6.80 -4.59
C MET A 59 10.38 -5.70 -4.67
N GLN A 60 11.16 -5.65 -5.75
CA GLN A 60 12.23 -4.65 -5.93
C GLN A 60 11.70 -3.21 -6.04
N ARG A 61 10.47 -3.04 -6.55
CA ARG A 61 9.88 -1.73 -6.84
C ARG A 61 8.80 -1.31 -5.85
N THR A 62 8.51 -2.16 -4.87
CA THR A 62 7.50 -1.88 -3.85
C THR A 62 7.99 -0.76 -2.94
N PRO A 63 7.21 0.31 -2.75
CA PRO A 63 7.52 1.35 -1.77
C PRO A 63 7.62 0.80 -0.34
N PRO A 64 8.50 1.35 0.51
CA PRO A 64 8.63 0.94 1.92
C PRO A 64 7.33 1.02 2.73
N GLU A 65 6.42 1.91 2.36
CA GLU A 65 5.10 2.03 2.99
C GLU A 65 4.21 0.80 2.79
N LEU A 66 4.42 0.06 1.69
CA LEU A 66 3.68 -1.14 1.34
C LEU A 66 4.41 -2.40 1.76
N SER A 67 5.73 -2.47 1.55
CA SER A 67 6.52 -3.66 1.90
C SER A 67 6.50 -3.95 3.41
N ARG A 68 6.50 -2.89 4.25
CA ARG A 68 6.34 -3.02 5.71
C ARG A 68 5.00 -3.64 6.13
N LEU A 69 3.96 -3.50 5.30
CA LEU A 69 2.65 -4.10 5.53
C LEU A 69 2.55 -5.54 4.97
N GLY A 70 3.64 -6.08 4.41
CA GLY A 70 3.63 -7.39 3.75
C GLY A 70 2.96 -7.37 2.37
N ILE A 71 2.84 -6.19 1.75
CA ILE A 71 2.20 -6.00 0.44
C ILE A 71 3.29 -5.79 -0.61
N TRP A 72 3.26 -6.60 -1.66
CA TRP A 72 4.19 -6.50 -2.78
C TRP A 72 3.45 -6.03 -4.03
N PHE A 73 3.64 -4.76 -4.36
CA PHE A 73 2.91 -4.06 -5.40
C PHE A 73 3.83 -3.05 -6.10
N ASP A 74 4.04 -3.20 -7.40
CA ASP A 74 4.87 -2.28 -8.18
C ASP A 74 4.22 -0.89 -8.18
N ALA A 75 4.97 0.13 -7.73
CA ALA A 75 4.49 1.51 -7.66
C ALA A 75 3.96 2.05 -9.00
N ARG A 76 4.43 1.52 -10.13
CA ARG A 76 3.95 1.89 -11.47
C ARG A 76 2.47 1.62 -11.66
N ASN A 77 1.91 0.63 -10.96
CA ASN A 77 0.49 0.30 -11.04
C ASN A 77 -0.42 1.46 -10.56
N PHE A 78 0.10 2.43 -9.78
CA PHE A 78 -0.66 3.62 -9.39
C PHE A 78 -0.81 4.66 -10.53
N THR A 79 -0.08 4.50 -11.62
CA THR A 79 -0.07 5.45 -12.75
C THR A 79 -0.70 4.91 -14.03
N THR A 80 -1.07 3.63 -14.06
CA THR A 80 -1.48 2.91 -15.28
C THR A 80 -2.93 2.39 -15.20
N ALA A 81 -3.86 3.17 -14.66
CA ALA A 81 -5.27 2.78 -14.55
C ALA A 81 -6.03 2.91 -15.88
#